data_AF-A0A8T3P003-F1
#
_entry.id   AF-A0A8T3P003-F1
#
_cell.length_a   1.000
_cell.length_b   1.000
_cell.length_c   1.000
_cell.angle_alpha   90.00
_cell.angle_beta   90.00
_cell.angle_gamma   90.00
#
_symmetry.space_group_name_H-M   'P 1'
#
loop_
_entity.id
_entity.type
_entity.pdbx_description
1 polymer ?
#
loop_
_entity_poly.entity_id
_entity_poly.type
_entity_poly.pdbx_seq_one_letter_code
_entity_poly.pdbx_strand_id
1 'polypeptide(L)' 'NTIENYFSVLKRGMTGVYQHCGKQHLKRYVGEFDFRYNNRVRFGIDDAARALIALQGITGKRLTYRPTNEQA' A
#
# COMPACT_ATOMS: atom_id res chain seq x y z
N ASN A 1 -14.82 -2.00 -18.39
CA ASN A 1 -14.50 -0.59 -18.13
C ASN A 1 -13.32 -0.48 -17.15
N THR A 2 -12.36 0.43 -17.35
CA THR A 2 -11.09 0.51 -16.56
C THR A 2 -11.34 0.77 -15.06
N ILE A 3 -12.30 1.65 -14.77
CA ILE A 3 -12.68 2.06 -13.41
C ILE A 3 -13.43 0.93 -12.69
N GLU A 4 -14.39 0.29 -13.35
CA GLU A 4 -15.13 -0.86 -12.81
C GLU A 4 -14.19 -2.02 -12.45
N ASN A 5 -13.16 -2.26 -13.27
CA ASN A 5 -12.17 -3.29 -12.99
C ASN A 5 -11.41 -2.97 -11.69
N TYR A 6 -10.98 -1.72 -11.49
CA TYR A 6 -10.31 -1.29 -10.26
C TYR A 6 -11.18 -1.54 -9.02
N PHE A 7 -12.43 -1.06 -9.03
CA PHE A 7 -13.33 -1.22 -7.89
C PHE A 7 -13.74 -2.68 -7.64
N SER A 8 -13.82 -3.49 -8.70
CA SER A 8 -14.09 -4.91 -8.59
C SER A 8 -12.95 -5.67 -7.89
N VAL A 9 -11.69 -5.27 -8.11
CA VAL A 9 -10.52 -5.84 -7.41
C VAL A 9 -10.47 -5.37 -5.96
N LEU A 10 -10.69 -4.07 -5.72
CA LEU A 10 -10.74 -3.51 -4.38
C LEU A 10 -11.82 -4.19 -3.52
N LYS A 11 -13.04 -4.37 -4.06
CA LYS A 11 -14.14 -5.04 -3.36
C LYS A 11 -13.80 -6.47 -2.96
N ARG A 12 -13.20 -7.25 -3.87
CA ARG A 12 -12.73 -8.62 -3.56
C ARG A 12 -11.64 -8.62 -2.49
N GLY A 13 -10.72 -7.65 -2.54
CA GLY A 13 -9.72 -7.45 -1.50
C GLY A 13 -10.33 -7.20 -0.12
N MET A 14 -11.35 -6.34 -0.05
CA MET A 14 -12.06 -6.06 1.21
C MET A 14 -12.81 -7.27 1.76
N THR A 15 -13.41 -8.09 0.90
CA THR A 15 -14.11 -9.30 1.35
C THR A 15 -13.13 -10.44 1.75
N GLY A 16 -11.97 -10.53 1.11
CA GLY A 16 -10.99 -11.58 1.38
C GLY A 16 -9.91 -11.18 2.38
N VAL A 17 -8.89 -10.48 1.88
CA VAL A 17 -7.66 -10.18 2.65
C VAL A 17 -7.93 -9.16 3.77
N TYR A 18 -8.76 -8.16 3.51
CA TYR A 18 -9.02 -7.04 4.43
C TYR A 18 -10.40 -7.13 5.10
N GLN A 19 -10.87 -8.34 5.43
CA GLN A 19 -12.20 -8.61 5.99
C GLN A 19 -12.54 -7.80 7.25
N HIS A 20 -11.55 -7.47 8.08
CA HIS A 20 -11.70 -6.65 9.29
C HIS A 20 -11.12 -5.25 9.11
N CYS A 21 -11.45 -4.58 8.01
CA CYS A 21 -11.02 -3.21 7.76
C CYS A 21 -11.75 -2.22 8.69
N GLY A 22 -11.10 -1.81 9.78
CA GLY A 22 -11.53 -0.63 10.56
C GLY A 22 -11.47 0.66 9.73
N LYS A 23 -12.38 1.61 9.99
CA LYS A 23 -12.45 2.90 9.27
C LYS A 23 -11.10 3.64 9.24
N GLN A 24 -10.33 3.54 10.32
CA GLN A 24 -9.00 4.14 10.46
C GLN A 24 -7.95 3.59 9.50
N HIS A 25 -8.14 2.38 8.97
CA HIS A 25 -7.22 1.71 8.06
C HIS A 25 -7.63 1.82 6.59
N LEU A 26 -8.87 2.21 6.30
CA LEU A 26 -9.41 2.29 4.94
C LEU A 26 -8.51 3.08 3.99
N LYS A 27 -8.01 4.24 4.46
CA LYS A 27 -7.10 5.10 3.67
C LYS A 27 -5.80 4.38 3.27
N ARG A 28 -5.30 3.47 4.12
CA ARG A 28 -4.06 2.73 3.86
C ARG A 28 -4.28 1.68 2.78
N TYR A 29 -5.40 0.96 2.85
CA TYR A 29 -5.72 -0.07 1.84
C TYR A 29 -6.05 0.56 0.49
N VAL A 30 -6.82 1.66 0.45
CA VAL A 30 -7.08 2.36 -0.81
C VAL A 30 -5.78 2.84 -1.45
N GLY A 31 -4.84 3.41 -0.67
CA GLY A 31 -3.53 3.83 -1.18
C GLY A 31 -2.68 2.65 -1.69
N GLU A 32 -2.77 1.49 -1.05
CA GLU A 32 -2.08 0.28 -1.51
C GLU A 32 -2.63 -0.21 -2.86
N PHE A 33 -3.96 -0.25 -3.02
CA PHE A 33 -4.58 -0.66 -4.28
C PHE A 33 -4.29 0.31 -5.42
N ASP A 34 -4.29 1.61 -5.14
CA ASP A 34 -3.90 2.64 -6.10
C ASP A 34 -2.45 2.45 -6.56
N PHE A 35 -1.53 2.26 -5.60
CA PHE A 35 -0.13 1.95 -5.89
C PHE A 35 0.00 0.71 -6.79
N ARG A 36 -0.65 -0.41 -6.45
CA ARG A 36 -0.57 -1.65 -7.22
C ARG A 36 -1.16 -1.52 -8.63
N TYR A 37 -2.24 -0.75 -8.78
CA TYR A 37 -2.92 -0.60 -10.07
C TYR A 37 -2.14 0.28 -11.04
N ASN A 38 -1.54 1.36 -10.55
CA ASN A 38 -0.76 2.31 -11.34
C ASN A 38 0.67 1.85 -11.59
N ASN A 39 1.28 1.10 -10.66
CA ASN A 39 2.63 0.56 -10.79
C ASN A 39 2.56 -0.90 -11.27
N ARG A 40 2.33 -1.10 -12.57
CA ARG A 40 2.27 -2.43 -13.19
C ARG A 40 2.85 -2.43 -14.61
N VAL A 41 3.12 -3.63 -15.12
CA VAL A 41 3.73 -3.87 -16.44
C VAL A 41 3.04 -3.13 -17.58
N ARG A 42 1.70 -3.01 -17.53
CA ARG A 42 0.92 -2.25 -18.54
C ARG A 42 1.37 -0.79 -18.69
N PHE A 43 1.92 -0.18 -17.65
CA PHE A 43 2.44 1.19 -17.66
C PHE A 43 3.97 1.24 -17.80
N GLY A 44 4.61 0.15 -18.23
CA GLY A 44 6.06 0.07 -18.39
C GLY A 44 6.82 -0.10 -17.08
N ILE A 45 6.13 -0.42 -15.98
CA ILE A 45 6.74 -0.62 -14.67
C ILE A 45 6.84 -2.12 -14.42
N ASP A 46 8.06 -2.65 -14.51
CA ASP A 46 8.37 -4.04 -14.16
C ASP A 46 8.44 -4.24 -12.64
N ASP A 47 8.62 -5.49 -12.20
CA ASP A 47 8.63 -5.81 -10.79
C ASP A 47 9.82 -5.19 -10.05
N ALA A 48 10.98 -5.07 -10.70
CA ALA A 48 12.17 -4.45 -10.14
C ALA A 48 11.96 -2.95 -9.92
N ALA A 49 11.45 -2.24 -10.94
CA ALA A 49 11.13 -0.82 -10.84
C ALA A 49 10.04 -0.57 -9.80
N ARG A 50 9.01 -1.42 -9.74
CA ARG A 50 7.97 -1.32 -8.71
C ARG A 50 8.53 -1.46 -7.30
N ALA A 51 9.48 -2.38 -7.09
CA ALA A 51 10.15 -2.55 -5.80
C ALA A 51 10.97 -1.30 -5.43
N LEU A 52 11.68 -0.70 -6.39
CA LEU A 52 12.44 0.54 -6.17
C LEU A 52 11.52 1.71 -5.79
N ILE A 53 10.38 1.87 -6.46
CA ILE A 53 9.39 2.92 -6.13
C ILE A 53 8.84 2.70 -4.72
N ALA A 54 8.56 1.45 -4.34
CA ALA A 54 8.11 1.13 -2.98
C ALA A 54 9.17 1.49 -1.93
N LEU A 55 10.45 1.19 -2.19
CA LEU A 55 11.57 1.52 -1.30
C LEU A 55 11.71 3.03 -1.06
N GLN A 56 11.55 3.85 -2.09
CA GLN A 56 11.59 5.31 -1.95
C GLN A 56 10.58 5.82 -0.89
N GLY A 57 9.40 5.20 -0.83
CA GLY A 57 8.33 5.55 0.12
C GLY A 57 8.61 5.19 1.58
N ILE A 58 9.68 4.44 1.87
CA ILE A 58 10.08 4.02 3.23
C ILE A 58 11.02 5.04 3.88
N THR A 59 11.69 5.87 3.08
CA THR A 59 12.64 6.88 3.56
C THR A 59 12.02 7.75 4.66
N GLY A 60 12.70 7.89 5.80
CA GLY A 60 12.24 8.68 6.94
C GLY A 60 11.16 8.03 7.82
N LYS A 61 10.68 6.83 7.49
CA LYS A 61 9.64 6.10 8.26
C LYS A 61 10.20 4.93 9.08
N ARG A 62 11.52 4.87 9.25
CA ARG A 62 12.18 3.80 10.01
C ARG A 62 11.81 3.90 11.49
N LEU A 63 11.26 2.83 12.05
CA LEU A 63 11.00 2.71 13.47
C LEU A 63 12.29 2.30 14.19
N THR A 64 12.73 3.09 15.17
CA THR A 64 13.87 2.76 16.03
C THR A 64 13.38 2.36 17.41
N TYR A 65 14.13 1.50 18.10
CA TYR A 65 13.86 1.20 19.50
C TYR A 65 13.97 2.47 20.34
N ARG A 66 13.13 2.58 21.37
CA ARG A 66 13.23 3.64 22.36
C ARG A 66 14.52 3.43 23.16
N PRO A 67 15.44 4.40 23.21
CA PRO A 67 16.61 4.29 24.07
C PRO A 67 16.18 4.34 25.55
N THR A 68 16.76 3.47 26.38
CA THR A 68 16.43 3.33 27.81
C THR A 68 16.74 4.60 28.61
N ASN A 69 17.56 5.50 28.08
CA ASN A 69 18.10 6.65 28.80
C ASN A 69 17.27 7.95 28.61
N GLU A 70 16.21 7.95 27.80
CA GLU A 70 15.32 9.10 27.61
C GLU A 70 14.01 8.90 28.39
N GLN A 71 13.98 9.43 29.63
CA GLN A 71 12.76 9.55 30.41
C GLN A 71 11.76 10.48 29.69
N ALA A 72 10.48 10.10 29.75
CA ALA A 72 9.37 10.71 29.00
C ALA A 72 9.11 12.17 29.39
#